data_AF-A0A357V616-F1
#
_entry.id   AF-A0A357V616-F1
#
_cell.length_a   1.000
_cell.length_b   1.000
_cell.length_c   1.000
_cell.angle_alpha   90.00
_cell.angle_beta   90.00
_cell.angle_gamma   90.00
#
_symmetry.space_group_name_H-M   'P 1'
#
loop_
_entity.id
_entity.type
_entity.pdbx_description
1 polymer ?
#
loop_
_entity_poly.entity_id
_entity_poly.type
_entity_poly.pdbx_seq_one_letter_code
_entity_poly.pdbx_strand_id
1 'polypeptide(L)'
;MATNRSQNKWRSKNKLVKRQLNVMAKSHVHDHLQRLADDFRLRGKGEAVSLATFITRALMQRADYSDDVAQMLEDLAEAFHRDRDIHSN
;
A
#
# COMPACT_ATOMS: atom_id res chain seq x y z
N MET A 1 -21.94 1.42 16.45
CA MET A 1 -20.49 1.14 16.51
C MET A 1 -20.27 -0.34 16.81
N ALA A 2 -19.30 -1.00 16.18
CA ALA A 2 -19.02 -2.42 16.47
C ALA A 2 -18.52 -2.59 17.91
N THR A 3 -19.13 -3.48 18.68
CA THR A 3 -18.77 -3.76 20.08
C THR A 3 -17.31 -4.20 20.22
N ASN A 4 -16.67 -3.89 21.36
CA ASN A 4 -15.26 -4.24 21.63
C ASN A 4 -14.97 -5.73 21.39
N ARG A 5 -15.92 -6.62 21.68
CA ARG A 5 -15.82 -8.06 21.42
C ARG A 5 -15.71 -8.38 19.92
N SER A 6 -16.53 -7.75 19.10
CA SER A 6 -16.52 -7.92 17.64
C SER A 6 -15.24 -7.35 17.02
N GLN A 7 -14.77 -6.20 17.52
CA GLN A 7 -13.49 -5.64 17.10
C GLN A 7 -12.31 -6.55 17.47
N ASN A 8 -12.28 -7.09 18.70
CA ASN A 8 -11.20 -7.97 19.14
C ASN A 8 -11.21 -9.32 18.40
N LYS A 9 -12.40 -9.88 18.13
CA LYS A 9 -12.54 -11.09 17.30
C LYS A 9 -12.00 -10.85 15.88
N TRP A 10 -12.32 -9.70 15.29
CA TRP A 10 -11.80 -9.33 13.97
C TRP A 10 -10.28 -9.09 13.98
N ARG A 11 -9.75 -8.39 14.99
CA ARG A 11 -8.30 -8.17 15.15
C ARG A 11 -7.53 -9.47 15.36
N SER A 12 -8.08 -10.42 16.12
CA SER A 12 -7.48 -11.74 16.31
C SER A 12 -7.50 -12.56 15.03
N LYS A 13 -8.64 -12.60 14.32
CA LYS A 13 -8.79 -13.31 13.05
C LYS A 13 -7.86 -12.78 11.96
N ASN A 14 -7.66 -11.46 11.94
CA ASN A 14 -6.81 -10.79 10.95
C ASN A 14 -5.43 -10.43 11.49
N LYS A 15 -4.95 -11.07 12.58
CA LYS A 15 -3.69 -10.71 13.24
C LYS A 15 -2.49 -10.78 12.30
N LEU A 16 -2.45 -11.75 11.39
CA LEU A 16 -1.37 -11.91 10.40
C LEU A 16 -1.41 -10.82 9.34
N VAL A 17 -2.60 -10.53 8.78
CA VAL A 17 -2.83 -9.42 7.85
C VAL A 17 -2.48 -8.09 8.52
N LYS A 18 -2.85 -7.92 9.80
CA LYS A 18 -2.45 -6.75 10.61
C LYS A 18 -0.96 -6.70 10.90
N ARG A 19 -0.27 -7.83 11.05
CA ARG A 19 1.18 -7.84 11.26
C ARG A 19 1.90 -7.44 9.98
N GLN A 20 1.48 -7.97 8.84
CA GLN A 20 1.96 -7.59 7.51
C GLN A 20 1.67 -6.11 7.22
N LEU A 21 0.46 -5.64 7.54
CA LEU A 21 0.10 -4.24 7.43
C LEU A 21 0.82 -3.38 8.44
N ASN A 22 1.09 -3.80 9.68
CA ASN A 22 1.79 -2.97 10.68
C ASN A 22 3.30 -2.82 10.39
N VAL A 23 3.90 -3.82 9.74
CA VAL A 23 5.27 -3.75 9.21
C VAL A 23 5.37 -2.67 8.13
N MET A 24 4.38 -2.57 7.25
CA MET A 24 4.34 -1.58 6.17
C MET A 24 3.65 -0.25 6.54
N ALA A 25 2.73 -0.27 7.50
CA ALA A 25 1.88 0.84 7.91
C ALA A 25 2.32 1.41 9.26
N LYS A 26 3.61 1.76 9.37
CA LYS A 26 3.98 2.87 10.25
C LYS A 26 3.25 4.13 9.76
N SER A 27 3.09 5.13 10.65
CA SER A 27 2.39 6.41 10.39
C SER A 27 2.66 6.99 9.00
N HIS A 28 3.87 6.79 8.47
CA HIS A 28 4.27 7.12 7.09
C HIS A 28 3.29 6.67 6.00
N VAL A 29 2.81 5.42 5.93
CA VAL A 29 1.88 5.03 4.85
C VAL A 29 0.53 5.73 4.99
N HIS A 30 0.05 5.94 6.21
CA HIS A 30 -1.16 6.72 6.42
C HIS A 30 -0.98 8.18 6.01
N ASP A 31 0.21 8.76 6.20
CA ASP A 31 0.54 10.11 5.76
C ASP A 31 0.72 10.18 4.24
N HIS A 32 1.35 9.18 3.62
CA HIS A 32 1.47 9.06 2.17
C HIS A 32 0.12 8.90 1.50
N LEU A 33 -0.78 8.07 2.06
CA LEU A 33 -2.14 7.93 1.54
C LEU A 33 -2.97 9.22 1.73
N GLN A 34 -2.71 9.99 2.80
CA GLN A 34 -3.34 11.29 2.96
C GLN A 34 -2.82 12.27 1.90
N ARG A 35 -1.50 12.37 1.73
CA ARG A 35 -0.89 13.21 0.70
C ARG A 35 -1.36 12.84 -0.70
N LEU A 36 -1.39 11.55 -1.04
CA LEU A 36 -1.97 11.05 -2.30
C LEU A 36 -3.42 11.50 -2.47
N ALA A 37 -4.23 11.42 -1.42
CA ALA A 37 -5.60 11.91 -1.48
C ALA A 37 -5.66 13.42 -1.72
N ASP A 38 -4.81 14.20 -1.07
CA ASP A 38 -4.78 15.66 -1.21
C ASP A 38 -4.27 16.07 -2.60
N ASP A 39 -3.14 15.50 -3.05
CA ASP A 39 -2.47 15.80 -4.33
C ASP A 39 -3.37 15.46 -5.53
N PHE A 40 -4.09 14.33 -5.46
CA PHE A 40 -5.00 13.88 -6.51
C PHE A 40 -6.47 14.27 -6.26
N ARG A 41 -6.76 15.07 -5.23
CA ARG A 41 -8.10 15.56 -4.87
C ARG A 41 -9.14 14.44 -4.70
N LEU A 42 -8.75 13.38 -4.01
CA LEU A 42 -9.56 12.19 -3.73
C LEU A 42 -10.39 12.37 -2.46
N ARG A 43 -11.43 11.55 -2.31
CA ARG A 43 -12.35 11.52 -1.15
C ARG A 43 -11.75 10.89 0.11
N GLY A 44 -10.44 10.68 0.12
CA GLY A 44 -9.67 10.19 1.25
C GLY A 44 -8.81 8.96 0.94
N LYS A 45 -8.20 8.41 2.00
CA LYS A 45 -7.18 7.35 1.90
C LYS A 45 -7.67 6.07 1.20
N GLY A 46 -8.97 5.77 1.27
CA GLY A 46 -9.54 4.61 0.58
C GLY A 46 -9.47 4.75 -0.93
N GLU A 47 -9.83 5.92 -1.47
CA GLU A 47 -9.72 6.22 -2.89
C GLU A 47 -8.26 6.35 -3.33
N ALA A 48 -7.37 6.82 -2.44
CA ALA A 48 -5.92 6.82 -2.69
C ALA A 48 -5.36 5.40 -2.91
N VAL A 49 -5.81 4.40 -2.13
CA VAL A 49 -5.41 3.00 -2.35
C VAL A 49 -5.91 2.49 -3.71
N SER A 50 -7.15 2.81 -4.07
CA SER A 50 -7.71 2.44 -5.38
C SER A 50 -6.95 3.09 -6.53
N LEU A 51 -6.61 4.37 -6.42
CA LEU A 51 -5.82 5.09 -7.41
C LEU A 51 -4.41 4.50 -7.54
N ALA A 52 -3.72 4.22 -6.42
CA ALA A 52 -2.40 3.62 -6.46
C ALA A 52 -2.41 2.29 -7.22
N THR A 53 -3.41 1.44 -6.97
CA THR A 53 -3.57 0.16 -7.68
C THR A 53 -3.86 0.37 -9.17
N PHE A 54 -4.70 1.36 -9.51
CA PHE A 54 -5.00 1.71 -10.90
C PHE A 54 -3.75 2.16 -11.66
N ILE A 55 -2.97 3.08 -11.08
CA ILE A 55 -1.72 3.59 -11.67
C ILE A 55 -0.71 2.46 -11.85
N THR A 56 -0.51 1.62 -10.82
CA THR A 56 0.41 0.48 -10.93
C THR A 56 0.03 -0.45 -12.07
N ARG A 57 -1.25 -0.79 -12.22
CA ARG A 57 -1.71 -1.64 -13.34
C ARG A 57 -1.47 -0.98 -14.71
N ALA A 58 -1.70 0.32 -14.83
CA ALA A 58 -1.44 1.05 -16.07
C ALA A 58 0.06 1.08 -16.40
N LEU A 59 0.93 1.25 -15.41
CA LEU A 59 2.38 1.18 -15.59
C LEU A 59 2.85 -0.22 -15.99
N MET A 60 2.29 -1.27 -15.39
CA MET A 60 2.58 -2.65 -15.78
C MET A 60 2.23 -2.91 -17.24
N GLN A 61 1.05 -2.45 -17.70
CA GLN A 61 0.69 -2.55 -19.11
C GLN A 61 1.60 -1.73 -20.02
N ARG A 62 2.12 -0.59 -19.53
CA ARG A 62 3.05 0.24 -20.29
C ARG A 62 4.43 -0.40 -20.41
N ALA A 63 4.87 -1.14 -19.40
CA ALA A 63 6.13 -1.86 -19.39
C ALA A 63 6.23 -2.90 -20.51
N ASP A 64 5.10 -3.49 -20.93
CA ASP A 64 5.05 -4.42 -22.07
C ASP A 64 5.52 -3.78 -23.39
N TYR A 65 5.59 -2.45 -23.46
CA TYR A 65 5.98 -1.68 -24.65
C TYR A 65 7.15 -0.72 -24.40
N SER A 66 7.77 -0.74 -23.22
CA SER A 66 8.81 0.21 -22.84
C SER A 66 9.76 -0.40 -21.81
N ASP A 67 10.97 -0.73 -22.27
CA ASP A 67 12.03 -1.31 -21.44
C ASP A 67 12.38 -0.42 -20.24
N ASP A 68 12.43 0.90 -20.44
CA ASP A 68 12.68 1.88 -19.36
C ASP A 68 11.61 1.80 -18.26
N VAL A 69 10.33 1.62 -18.63
CA VAL A 69 9.24 1.50 -17.65
C VAL A 69 9.27 0.12 -16.98
N ALA A 70 9.64 -0.93 -17.71
CA ALA A 70 9.84 -2.26 -17.15
C ALA A 70 10.93 -2.26 -16.07
N GLN A 71 12.10 -1.68 -16.40
CA GLN A 71 13.21 -1.55 -15.45
C GLN A 71 12.81 -0.72 -14.22
N MET A 72 12.12 0.41 -14.45
CA MET A 72 11.63 1.24 -13.35
C MET A 72 10.70 0.47 -12.41
N LEU A 73 9.80 -0.37 -12.93
CA LEU A 73 8.91 -1.19 -12.10
C LEU A 73 9.68 -2.23 -11.29
N GLU A 74 10.69 -2.87 -11.89
CA GLU A 74 11.53 -3.85 -11.20
C GLU A 74 12.31 -3.21 -10.05
N ASP A 75 12.95 -2.06 -10.31
CA ASP A 75 13.71 -1.31 -9.30
C ASP A 75 12.83 -0.88 -8.12
N LEU A 76 11.60 -0.40 -8.41
CA LEU A 76 10.63 0.00 -7.39
C LEU A 76 10.11 -1.21 -6.58
N ALA A 77 9.87 -2.35 -7.23
CA ALA A 77 9.46 -3.57 -6.55
C ALA A 77 10.56 -4.10 -5.63
N GLU A 78 11.81 -4.08 -6.07
CA GLU A 78 12.96 -4.47 -5.27
C GLU A 78 13.15 -3.52 -4.07
N ALA A 79 13.04 -2.20 -4.30
CA ALA A 79 13.09 -1.21 -3.23
C ALA A 79 12.00 -1.43 -2.18
N PHE A 80 10.76 -1.75 -2.61
CA PHE A 80 9.67 -2.09 -1.72
C PHE A 80 9.96 -3.35 -0.90
N HIS A 81 10.54 -4.39 -1.50
CA HIS A 81 10.95 -5.60 -0.77
C HIS A 81 12.04 -5.31 0.27
N ARG A 82 13.06 -4.52 -0.08
CA ARG A 82 14.09 -4.09 0.87
C ARG A 82 13.50 -3.31 2.04
N ASP A 83 12.64 -2.33 1.78
CA ASP A 83 11.97 -1.52 2.81
C ASP A 83 11.13 -2.39 3.76
N ARG A 84 10.33 -3.32 3.20
CA ARG A 84 9.56 -4.30 3.96
C ARG A 84 10.45 -5.13 4.88
N ASP A 85 11.57 -5.64 4.36
CA ASP A 85 12.43 -6.55 5.11
C ASP A 85 13.18 -5.81 6.23
N ILE A 86 13.60 -4.55 6.02
CA ILE A 86 14.16 -3.66 7.07
C ILE A 86 13.15 -3.46 8.21
N HIS A 87 11.85 -3.39 7.89
CA HIS A 87 10.79 -3.11 8.84
C HIS A 87 10.06 -4.34 9.38
N SER A 88 10.40 -5.55 8.90
CA SER A 88 9.80 -6.82 9.32
C SER A 88 10.47 -7.46 10.54
N ASN A 89 11.66 -7.00 10.93
CA ASN A 89 12.41 -7.42 12.12
C ASN A 89 12.11 -6.53 13.33
#